data_AF-A0A1R3GIF2-F1
#
_entry.id   AF-A0A1R3GIF2-F1
#
_cell.length_a   1.000
_cell.length_b   1.000
_cell.length_c   1.000
_cell.angle_alpha   90.00
_cell.angle_beta   90.00
_cell.angle_gamma   90.00
#
_symmetry.space_group_name_H-M   'P 1'
#
loop_
_entity.id
_entity.type
_entity.pdbx_description
1 polymer ?
#
loop_
_entity_poly.entity_id
_entity_poly.type
_entity_poly.pdbx_seq_one_letter_code
_entity_poly.pdbx_strand_id
1 'polypeptide(L)'
;MRDLHQVHALFLKTGQMHDPLAAAEILKFCSLSSQRDLQYARKVFRHMREPNCFSWNTLIRALSESDEKDDPFEAFLLFFQMLCSGIVLPNKFTFPSVLKACATTGQLLEGEQVHALAVKFGFEKDEFVASNLVRIFSCVLLCPMSFTPT
;
A
#
# COMPACT_ATOMS: atom_id res chain seq x y z
N MET A 1 16.97 -14.50 8.75
CA MET A 1 16.29 -13.39 9.45
C MET A 1 17.14 -12.72 10.53
N ARG A 2 17.73 -13.45 11.50
CA ARG A 2 18.56 -12.83 12.56
C ARG A 2 19.74 -11.99 12.01
N ASP A 3 20.44 -12.49 11.00
CA ASP A 3 21.60 -11.78 10.42
C ASP A 3 21.19 -10.55 9.61
N LEU A 4 20.05 -10.59 8.91
CA LEU A 4 19.50 -9.43 8.18
C LEU A 4 19.03 -8.32 9.14
N HIS A 5 18.40 -8.70 10.25
CA HIS A 5 18.06 -7.75 11.32
C HIS A 5 19.30 -7.12 11.94
N GLN A 6 20.39 -7.87 12.12
CA GLN A 6 21.67 -7.34 12.62
C GLN A 6 22.34 -6.41 11.62
N VAL A 7 22.36 -6.77 10.33
CA VAL A 7 22.90 -5.92 9.26
C VAL A 7 22.10 -4.62 9.16
N HIS A 8 20.77 -4.67 9.16
CA HIS A 8 19.94 -3.47 9.15
C HIS A 8 20.02 -2.65 10.45
N ALA A 9 20.06 -3.28 11.62
CA ALA A 9 20.25 -2.57 12.89
C ALA A 9 21.61 -1.86 12.89
N LEU A 10 22.63 -2.47 12.28
CA LEU A 10 23.93 -1.85 12.05
C LEU A 10 23.81 -0.68 11.06
N PHE A 11 23.12 -0.84 9.92
CA PHE A 11 22.88 0.22 8.93
C PHE A 11 22.07 1.41 9.47
N LEU A 12 21.10 1.17 10.37
CA LEU A 12 20.36 2.21 11.08
C LEU A 12 21.25 2.91 12.11
N LYS A 13 22.03 2.14 12.89
CA LYS A 13 22.92 2.66 13.94
C LYS A 13 24.10 3.47 13.38
N THR A 14 24.54 3.16 12.16
CA THR A 14 25.64 3.88 11.47
C THR A 14 25.16 5.09 10.68
N GLY A 15 23.85 5.34 10.57
CA GLY A 15 23.29 6.48 9.82
C GLY A 15 23.50 6.40 8.30
N GLN A 16 23.85 5.22 7.77
CA GLN A 16 24.18 5.02 6.35
C GLN A 16 22.96 4.74 5.44
N MET A 17 21.76 5.16 5.80
CA MET A 17 20.62 5.18 4.87
C MET A 17 20.63 6.45 4.01
N HIS A 18 21.77 6.76 3.39
CA HIS A 18 21.90 7.89 2.47
C HIS A 18 21.49 7.55 1.03
N ASP A 19 21.34 6.26 0.69
CA ASP A 19 20.91 5.81 -0.62
C ASP A 19 19.45 5.29 -0.58
N PRO A 20 18.49 6.01 -1.20
CA PRO A 20 17.10 5.59 -1.33
C PRO A 20 16.93 4.22 -2.02
N LEU A 21 17.89 3.81 -2.88
CA LEU A 21 17.83 2.53 -3.58
C LEU A 21 18.17 1.35 -2.67
N ALA A 22 19.22 1.46 -1.86
CA ALA A 22 19.56 0.43 -0.88
C ALA A 22 18.43 0.19 0.13
N ALA A 23 17.81 1.27 0.62
CA ALA A 23 16.66 1.18 1.54
C ALA A 23 15.41 0.58 0.86
N ALA A 24 15.18 0.90 -0.42
CA ALA A 24 14.12 0.31 -1.23
C ALA A 24 14.29 -1.20 -1.46
N GLU A 25 15.51 -1.69 -1.68
CA GLU A 25 15.76 -3.13 -1.85
C GLU A 25 15.58 -3.92 -0.54
N ILE A 26 15.99 -3.35 0.60
CA ILE A 26 15.71 -3.96 1.91
C ILE A 26 14.20 -4.01 2.14
N LEU A 27 13.48 -2.93 1.85
CA LEU A 27 12.02 -2.88 1.95
C LEU A 27 11.38 -3.97 1.08
N LYS A 28 11.79 -4.11 -0.18
CA LYS A 28 11.32 -5.15 -1.10
C LYS A 28 11.54 -6.55 -0.54
N PHE A 29 12.72 -6.83 0.01
CA PHE A 29 13.01 -8.14 0.62
C PHE A 29 12.08 -8.44 1.79
N CYS A 30 11.86 -7.47 2.69
CA CYS A 30 11.01 -7.64 3.87
C CYS A 30 9.51 -7.61 3.59
N SER A 31 9.11 -7.01 2.47
CA SER A 31 7.72 -6.84 2.04
C SER A 31 7.22 -7.92 1.09
N LEU A 32 8.09 -8.55 0.29
CA LEU A 32 7.68 -9.44 -0.82
C LEU A 32 8.30 -10.85 -0.78
N SER A 33 9.15 -11.15 0.20
CA SER A 33 9.74 -12.48 0.38
C SER A 33 8.78 -13.46 1.07
N SER A 34 9.02 -14.76 0.93
CA SER A 34 8.31 -15.84 1.63
C SER A 34 8.39 -15.75 3.17
N GLN A 35 9.27 -14.89 3.69
CA GLN A 35 9.47 -14.57 5.11
C GLN A 35 9.13 -13.10 5.41
N ARG A 36 8.05 -12.57 4.81
CA ARG A 36 7.61 -11.17 4.96
C ARG A 36 7.44 -10.79 6.44
N ASP A 37 8.03 -9.67 6.84
CA ASP A 37 7.81 -9.04 8.14
C ASP A 37 7.36 -7.59 7.90
N LEU A 38 6.04 -7.37 7.89
CA LEU A 38 5.45 -6.06 7.64
C LEU A 38 5.75 -5.06 8.75
N GLN A 39 5.86 -5.53 10.00
CA GLN A 39 6.20 -4.65 11.13
C GLN A 39 7.60 -4.08 10.96
N TYR A 40 8.53 -4.93 10.52
CA TYR A 40 9.88 -4.50 10.21
C TYR A 40 9.96 -3.65 8.94
N ALA A 41 9.25 -4.01 7.87
CA ALA A 41 9.17 -3.20 6.65
C ALA A 41 8.68 -1.77 6.94
N ARG A 42 7.69 -1.62 7.83
CA ARG A 42 7.22 -0.30 8.30
C ARG A 42 8.30 0.48 9.04
N LYS A 43 9.08 -0.19 9.90
CA LYS A 43 10.22 0.44 10.58
C LYS A 43 11.26 0.92 9.56
N VAL A 44 11.63 0.09 8.59
CA VAL A 44 12.57 0.46 7.52
C VAL A 44 12.07 1.73 6.81
N PHE A 45 10.81 1.71 6.36
CA PHE A 45 10.20 2.81 5.64
C PHE A 45 10.17 4.12 6.45
N ARG A 46 9.83 4.06 7.74
CA ARG A 46 9.83 5.25 8.63
C ARG A 46 11.20 5.89 8.82
N HIS A 47 12.29 5.12 8.67
CA HIS A 47 13.65 5.64 8.77
C HIS A 47 14.21 6.10 7.42
N MET A 48 13.46 5.98 6.31
CA MET A 48 13.85 6.54 5.01
C MET A 48 13.63 8.05 5.02
N ARG A 49 14.70 8.83 4.83
CA ARG A 49 14.63 10.29 4.79
C ARG A 49 13.84 10.81 3.59
N GLU A 50 14.02 10.18 2.44
CA GLU A 50 13.37 10.54 1.17
C GLU A 50 12.85 9.29 0.46
N PRO A 51 11.68 8.74 0.88
CA PRO A 51 11.10 7.58 0.23
C PRO A 51 10.68 7.93 -1.20
N ASN A 52 11.17 7.17 -2.18
CA ASN A 52 10.82 7.35 -3.59
C ASN A 52 9.54 6.57 -3.93
N CYS A 53 9.03 6.77 -5.16
CA CYS A 53 7.79 6.12 -5.63
C CYS A 53 7.83 4.59 -5.52
N PHE A 54 9.00 3.98 -5.75
CA PHE A 54 9.16 2.55 -5.64
C PHE A 54 9.02 2.08 -4.18
N SER A 55 9.62 2.78 -3.21
CA SER A 55 9.48 2.48 -1.79
C SER A 55 8.02 2.58 -1.32
N TRP A 56 7.32 3.65 -1.71
CA TRP A 56 5.89 3.82 -1.44
C TRP A 56 5.07 2.65 -2.00
N ASN A 57 5.21 2.37 -3.29
CA ASN A 57 4.46 1.32 -3.96
C ASN A 57 4.75 -0.07 -3.40
N THR A 58 6.00 -0.33 -3.00
CA THR A 58 6.39 -1.61 -2.40
C THR A 58 5.65 -1.86 -1.10
N LEU A 59 5.62 -0.87 -0.19
CA LEU A 59 4.95 -1.03 1.10
C LEU A 59 3.42 -1.02 0.95
N ILE A 60 2.85 -0.14 0.11
CA ILE A 60 1.41 -0.12 -0.18
C ILE A 60 0.96 -1.47 -0.74
N ARG A 61 1.70 -2.04 -1.70
CA ARG A 61 1.40 -3.35 -2.28
C ARG A 61 1.44 -4.44 -1.22
N ALA A 62 2.48 -4.46 -0.40
CA ALA A 62 2.64 -5.49 0.63
C ALA A 62 1.54 -5.45 1.69
N LEU A 63 1.10 -4.25 2.09
CA LEU A 63 -0.04 -4.07 2.99
C LEU A 63 -1.37 -4.46 2.31
N SER A 64 -1.56 -4.14 1.02
CA SER A 64 -2.78 -4.53 0.29
C SER A 64 -2.90 -6.04 0.05
N GLU A 65 -1.79 -6.76 0.16
CA GLU A 65 -1.69 -8.22 0.04
C GLU A 65 -1.56 -8.89 1.41
N SER A 66 -1.82 -8.17 2.50
CA SER A 66 -1.81 -8.77 3.82
C SER A 66 -3.06 -9.59 4.10
N ASP A 67 -2.82 -10.67 4.82
CA ASP A 67 -3.80 -11.59 5.39
C ASP A 67 -4.39 -10.99 6.69
N GLU A 68 -5.46 -11.59 7.21
CA GLU A 68 -6.30 -11.06 8.30
C GLU A 68 -5.56 -10.64 9.59
N LYS A 69 -4.29 -11.05 9.76
CA LYS A 69 -3.45 -10.65 10.89
C LYS A 69 -3.01 -9.19 10.84
N ASP A 70 -2.95 -8.60 9.65
CA ASP A 70 -2.59 -7.20 9.44
C ASP A 70 -3.75 -6.50 8.74
N ASP A 71 -4.09 -5.28 9.16
CA ASP A 71 -5.20 -4.50 8.59
C ASP A 71 -4.85 -3.99 7.18
N PRO A 72 -5.46 -4.53 6.10
CA PRO A 72 -5.15 -4.10 4.75
C PRO A 72 -5.51 -2.63 4.49
N PHE A 73 -6.38 -2.03 5.33
CA PHE A 73 -6.73 -0.61 5.24
C PHE A 73 -5.53 0.32 5.49
N GLU A 74 -4.48 -0.17 6.15
CA GLU A 74 -3.23 0.58 6.28
C GLU A 74 -2.60 0.96 4.93
N ALA A 75 -2.84 0.17 3.87
CA ALA A 75 -2.39 0.53 2.52
C ALA A 75 -3.04 1.84 2.04
N PHE A 76 -4.31 2.05 2.35
CA PHE A 76 -5.03 3.29 2.04
C PHE A 76 -4.48 4.46 2.88
N LEU A 77 -4.27 4.26 4.18
CA LEU A 77 -3.67 5.30 5.04
C LEU A 77 -2.29 5.73 4.55
N LEU A 78 -1.48 4.76 4.09
CA LEU A 78 -0.16 5.04 3.55
C LEU A 78 -0.24 5.79 2.20
N PHE A 79 -1.20 5.44 1.34
CA PHE A 79 -1.49 6.21 0.12
C PHE A 79 -1.92 7.65 0.43
N PHE A 80 -2.77 7.85 1.43
CA PHE A 80 -3.16 9.19 1.86
C PHE A 80 -1.96 9.98 2.38
N GLN A 81 -1.07 9.35 3.16
CA GLN A 81 0.18 9.97 3.59
C GLN A 81 1.08 10.36 2.42
N MET A 82 1.17 9.51 1.38
CA MET A 82 1.90 9.83 0.14
C MET A 82 1.36 11.12 -0.49
N LEU A 83 0.03 11.24 -0.64
CA LEU A 83 -0.63 12.43 -1.17
C LEU A 83 -0.38 13.67 -0.31
N CYS A 84 -0.54 13.56 1.02
CA CYS A 84 -0.32 14.67 1.94
C CYS A 84 1.13 15.15 1.96
N SER A 85 2.09 14.25 1.75
CA SER A 85 3.51 14.63 1.69
C SER A 85 3.82 15.54 0.50
N GLY A 86 3.15 15.32 -0.64
CA GLY A 86 3.40 16.05 -1.89
C GLY A 86 4.78 15.83 -2.51
N ILE A 87 5.65 15.02 -1.90
CA ILE A 87 7.04 14.80 -2.34
C ILE A 87 7.07 13.91 -3.59
N VAL A 88 6.19 12.91 -3.64
CA VAL A 88 6.12 11.93 -4.73
C VAL A 88 4.66 11.75 -5.14
N LEU A 89 4.40 11.70 -6.44
CA LEU A 89 3.06 11.47 -6.99
C LEU A 89 2.75 9.98 -7.15
N PRO A 90 1.50 9.56 -6.91
CA PRO A 90 1.02 8.23 -7.27
C PRO A 90 1.21 7.94 -8.75
N ASN A 91 1.39 6.67 -9.10
CA ASN A 91 1.48 6.23 -10.48
C ASN A 91 0.57 5.03 -10.75
N LYS A 92 0.62 4.49 -11.97
CA LYS A 92 -0.16 3.32 -12.40
C LYS A 92 -0.02 2.07 -11.53
N PHE A 93 1.04 1.95 -10.73
CA PHE A 93 1.22 0.83 -9.80
C PHE A 93 0.64 1.10 -8.41
N THR A 94 0.39 2.36 -8.06
CA THR A 94 -0.15 2.75 -6.76
C THR A 94 -1.64 2.44 -6.66
N PHE A 95 -2.45 2.93 -7.61
CA PHE A 95 -3.91 2.82 -7.57
C PHE A 95 -4.43 1.37 -7.50
N PRO A 96 -3.91 0.42 -8.30
CA PRO A 96 -4.24 -1.00 -8.19
C PRO A 96 -4.20 -1.57 -6.77
N SER A 97 -3.10 -1.31 -6.05
CA SER A 97 -2.88 -1.85 -4.70
C SER A 97 -3.83 -1.21 -3.68
N VAL A 98 -4.07 0.10 -3.78
CA VAL A 98 -4.97 0.80 -2.86
C VAL A 98 -6.42 0.38 -3.10
N LEU A 99 -6.87 0.30 -4.35
CA LEU A 99 -8.21 -0.20 -4.70
C LEU A 99 -8.41 -1.65 -4.28
N LYS A 100 -7.36 -2.48 -4.36
CA LYS A 100 -7.36 -3.84 -3.80
C LYS A 100 -7.68 -3.81 -2.32
N ALA A 101 -6.93 -3.03 -1.54
CA ALA A 101 -7.15 -2.89 -0.10
C ALA A 101 -8.57 -2.43 0.23
N CYS A 102 -9.06 -1.34 -0.38
CA CYS A 102 -10.40 -0.80 -0.12
C CYS A 102 -11.50 -1.85 -0.33
N ALA A 103 -11.43 -2.61 -1.42
CA ALA A 103 -12.42 -3.64 -1.70
C ALA A 103 -12.29 -4.88 -0.81
N THR A 104 -11.07 -5.26 -0.41
CA THR A 104 -10.86 -6.38 0.54
C THR A 104 -11.38 -6.01 1.93
N THR A 105 -11.32 -4.74 2.33
CA THR A 105 -11.83 -4.25 3.62
C THR A 105 -13.27 -3.73 3.58
N GLY A 106 -13.92 -3.73 2.42
CA GLY A 106 -15.29 -3.25 2.25
C GLY A 106 -15.46 -1.73 2.33
N GLN A 107 -14.37 -0.97 2.18
CA GLN A 107 -14.32 0.49 2.30
C GLN A 107 -14.68 1.17 0.96
N LEU A 108 -15.99 1.24 0.70
CA LEU A 108 -16.56 1.72 -0.56
C LEU A 108 -16.23 3.20 -0.83
N LEU A 109 -16.44 4.06 0.17
CA LEU A 109 -16.27 5.51 0.02
C LEU A 109 -14.81 5.87 -0.30
N GLU A 110 -13.87 5.21 0.37
CA GLU A 110 -12.44 5.34 0.13
C GLU A 110 -12.07 4.81 -1.26
N GLY A 111 -12.66 3.68 -1.67
CA GLY A 111 -12.50 3.13 -3.01
C GLY A 111 -12.94 4.11 -4.11
N GLU A 112 -14.08 4.77 -3.94
CA GLU A 112 -14.58 5.80 -4.86
C GLU A 112 -13.66 7.01 -4.91
N GLN A 113 -13.15 7.49 -3.77
CA GLN A 113 -12.19 8.59 -3.71
C GLN A 113 -10.89 8.25 -4.45
N VAL A 114 -10.36 7.04 -4.24
CA VAL A 114 -9.14 6.57 -4.91
C VAL A 114 -9.37 6.46 -6.41
N HIS A 115 -10.53 5.96 -6.84
CA HIS A 115 -10.89 5.90 -8.26
C HIS A 115 -10.97 7.30 -8.88
N ALA A 116 -11.67 8.25 -8.23
CA ALA A 116 -11.77 9.62 -8.71
C ALA A 116 -10.39 10.29 -8.83
N LEU A 117 -9.48 10.02 -7.88
CA LEU A 117 -8.09 10.46 -7.97
C LEU A 117 -7.36 9.80 -9.15
N ALA A 118 -7.52 8.49 -9.38
CA ALA A 118 -6.90 7.82 -10.51
C ALA A 118 -7.31 8.45 -11.85
N VAL A 119 -8.59 8.77 -12.02
CA VAL A 119 -9.12 9.50 -13.18
C VAL A 119 -8.50 10.89 -13.29
N LYS A 120 -8.44 11.64 -12.19
CA LYS A 120 -7.82 12.97 -12.15
C LYS A 120 -6.34 12.97 -12.54
N PHE A 121 -5.62 11.89 -12.23
CA PHE A 121 -4.22 11.69 -12.59
C PHE A 121 -4.02 11.13 -14.01
N GLY A 122 -5.09 10.88 -14.78
CA GLY A 122 -5.02 10.39 -16.16
C GLY A 122 -4.88 8.88 -16.30
N PHE A 123 -5.30 8.11 -15.28
CA PHE A 123 -5.27 6.64 -15.28
C PHE A 123 -6.65 6.02 -15.55
N GLU A 124 -7.58 6.77 -16.15
CA GLU A 124 -8.96 6.33 -16.41
C GLU A 124 -9.06 5.17 -17.40
N LYS A 125 -8.06 5.04 -18.30
CA LYS A 125 -7.99 3.97 -19.32
C LYS A 125 -7.13 2.78 -18.87
N ASP A 126 -6.57 2.81 -17.67
CA ASP A 126 -5.83 1.67 -17.15
C ASP A 126 -6.84 0.54 -16.84
N GLU A 127 -6.72 -0.58 -17.54
CA GLU A 127 -7.63 -1.74 -17.42
C GLU A 127 -7.82 -2.17 -15.96
N PHE A 128 -6.80 -1.94 -15.12
CA PHE A 128 -6.85 -2.30 -13.71
C PHE A 128 -7.74 -1.34 -12.92
N VAL A 129 -7.76 -0.04 -13.25
CA VAL A 129 -8.62 0.96 -12.59
C VAL A 129 -10.08 0.73 -12.97
N ALA A 130 -10.36 0.41 -14.23
CA ALA A 130 -11.69 0.08 -14.71
C ALA A 130 -12.25 -1.22 -14.10
N SER A 131 -11.43 -2.27 -13.97
CA SER A 131 -11.86 -3.56 -13.42
C SER A 131 -12.15 -3.52 -11.91
N ASN A 132 -11.54 -2.59 -11.17
CA ASN A 132 -11.74 -2.49 -9.72
C ASN A 132 -13.09 -1.89 -9.33
N LEU A 133 -13.69 -1.02 -10.15
CA LEU A 133 -15.05 -0.55 -9.93
C LEU A 133 -16.03 -1.72 -9.90
N VAL A 134 -15.95 -2.63 -10.88
CA VAL A 134 -16.81 -3.81 -10.93
C VAL A 134 -16.66 -4.65 -9.67
N ARG A 135 -15.44 -4.79 -9.13
CA ARG A 135 -15.17 -5.56 -7.90
C ARG A 135 -15.68 -4.89 -6.63
N ILE A 136 -15.56 -3.57 -6.54
CA ILE A 136 -16.09 -2.78 -5.42
C ILE A 136 -17.62 -2.85 -5.41
N PHE A 137 -18.24 -2.65 -6.58
CA PHE A 137 -19.70 -2.71 -6.72
C PHE A 137 -20.27 -4.13 -6.65
N SER A 138 -19.53 -5.17 -7.07
CA SER A 138 -20.01 -6.55 -6.94
C SER A 138 -20.05 -7.03 -5.49
N CYS A 139 -19.22 -6.47 -4.60
CA CYS A 139 -19.30 -6.72 -3.16
C CYS A 139 -20.63 -6.22 -2.55
N VAL A 140 -21.25 -5.18 -3.13
CA VAL A 140 -22.56 -4.66 -2.74
C VAL A 140 -23.70 -5.63 -3.10
N LEU A 141 -23.57 -6.38 -4.20
CA LEU A 141 -24.60 -7.31 -4.66
C LEU A 141 -24.58 -8.67 -3.95
N LEU A 142 -23.52 -8.98 -3.19
CA LEU A 142 -23.36 -10.25 -2.47
C LEU A 142 -23.53 -10.10 -0.94
N CYS A 143 -23.69 -8.89 -0.43
CA CYS A 143 -24.03 -8.68 0.98
C CYS A 143 -25.56 -8.73 1.12
N PRO A 144 -26.16 -9.74 1.79
CA PRO A 144 -27.59 -9.76 1.99
C PRO A 144 -27.93 -8.60 2.91
N MET A 145 -28.62 -7.60 2.36
CA MET A 145 -29.08 -6.47 3.14
C MET A 145 -29.93 -6.99 4.31
N SER A 146 -29.45 -6.79 5.54
CA SER A 146 -30.26 -6.86 6.75
C SER A 146 -31.22 -5.67 6.77
N PHE A 147 -32.23 -5.71 5.89
CA PHE A 147 -33.44 -4.92 6.04
C PHE A 147 -34.25 -5.56 7.17
N THR A 148 -34.12 -5.05 8.39
CA THR A 148 -35.15 -5.24 9.42
C THR A 148 -36.26 -4.22 9.16
N PRO A 149 -37.49 -4.63 8.80
CA PRO A 149 -38.60 -3.71 8.74
C PRO A 149 -39.11 -3.48 10.16
N THR A 150 -39.15 -2.21 10.58
CA THR A 150 -39.99 -1.73 11.70
C THR A 150 -41.43 -1.62 11.27
#